data_AF-A0A1Q5N5K1-F1
#
_entry.id   AF-A0A1Q5N5K1-F1
#
_cell.length_a   1.000
_cell.length_b   1.000
_cell.length_c   1.000
_cell.angle_alpha   90.00
_cell.angle_beta   90.00
_cell.angle_gamma   90.00
#
_symmetry.space_group_name_H-M   'P 1'
#
loop_
_entity.id
_entity.type
_entity.pdbx_description
1 polymer ?
#
loop_
_entity_poly.entity_id
_entity_poly.type
_entity_poly.pdbx_seq_one_letter_code
_entity_poly.pdbx_strand_id
1 'polypeptide(L)'
;MGFGLLDALGWYEPVRGRVRAGERMHPTQKQAVTDALLAGDRTPLWKKSGAEMKPQFFPDQLEIWLGLTPATEGHAVGILFPEIAPEAEPALTTAARGVTDADFFSSATEDRYPDVFGLLPSETSTEDLVSRLTRLPHQSLTMNHDPEASTAVLLEATRSVL
;
A
#
# COMPACT_ATOMS: atom_id res chain seq x y z
N MET A 1 4.42 8.92 0.76
CA MET A 1 4.03 8.46 -0.59
C MET A 1 5.01 9.01 -1.61
N GLY A 2 5.45 8.23 -2.60
CA GLY A 2 6.41 8.71 -3.63
C GLY A 2 5.77 9.67 -4.63
N PHE A 3 6.59 10.40 -5.38
CA PHE A 3 6.09 11.37 -6.37
C PHE A 3 5.29 10.71 -7.49
N GLY A 4 5.71 9.54 -7.97
CA GLY A 4 4.97 8.80 -9.00
C GLY A 4 3.54 8.45 -8.55
N LEU A 5 3.37 8.04 -7.28
CA LEU A 5 2.03 7.74 -6.75
C LEU A 5 1.17 9.01 -6.61
N LEU A 6 1.76 10.11 -6.14
CA LEU A 6 1.03 11.39 -6.06
C LEU A 6 0.58 11.86 -7.44
N ASP A 7 1.41 11.68 -8.47
CA ASP A 7 1.07 12.09 -9.84
C ASP A 7 -0.01 11.18 -10.43
N ALA A 8 0.13 9.86 -10.29
CA ALA A 8 -0.83 8.88 -10.79
C ALA A 8 -2.24 9.07 -10.19
N LEU A 9 -2.34 9.53 -8.94
CA LEU A 9 -3.60 9.78 -8.26
C LEU A 9 -4.11 11.23 -8.42
N GLY A 10 -3.41 12.06 -9.20
CA GLY A 10 -3.77 13.47 -9.41
C GLY A 10 -3.57 14.35 -8.17
N TRP A 11 -2.83 13.87 -7.17
CA TRP A 11 -2.57 14.53 -5.89
C TRP A 11 -1.33 15.42 -5.89
N TYR A 12 -0.45 15.29 -6.89
CA TYR A 12 0.80 16.05 -6.93
C TYR A 12 0.58 17.57 -6.91
N GLU A 13 -0.23 18.11 -7.82
CA GLU A 13 -0.49 19.55 -7.88
C GLU A 13 -1.24 20.10 -6.65
N PRO A 14 -2.28 19.42 -6.11
CA PRO A 14 -2.89 19.81 -4.84
C PRO A 14 -1.88 19.92 -3.68
N VAL A 15 -1.02 18.91 -3.50
CA VAL A 15 0.02 18.92 -2.46
C VAL A 15 0.99 20.07 -2.66
N ARG A 16 1.49 20.23 -3.88
CA ARG A 16 2.41 21.32 -4.24
C ARG A 16 1.80 22.69 -4.00
N GLY A 17 0.52 22.88 -4.33
CA GLY A 17 -0.23 24.12 -4.12
C GLY A 17 -0.25 24.53 -2.65
N ARG A 18 -0.50 23.57 -1.75
CA ARG A 18 -0.50 23.80 -0.29
C ARG A 18 0.88 24.16 0.25
N VAL A 19 1.93 23.46 -0.19
CA VAL A 19 3.30 23.78 0.21
C VAL A 19 3.72 25.17 -0.28
N ARG A 20 3.30 25.58 -1.49
CA ARG A 20 3.50 26.95 -2.00
C ARG A 20 2.74 28.01 -1.22
N ALA A 21 1.58 27.66 -0.67
CA ALA A 21 0.81 28.53 0.21
C ALA A 21 1.41 28.65 1.63
N GLY A 22 2.52 27.96 1.91
CA GLY A 22 3.23 28.02 3.18
C GLY A 22 2.83 26.96 4.19
N GLU A 23 1.97 26.00 3.81
CA GLU A 23 1.72 24.83 4.65
C GLU A 23 2.98 23.97 4.76
N ARG A 24 3.21 23.40 5.95
CA ARG A 24 4.45 22.67 6.24
C ARG A 24 4.28 21.18 6.04
N MET A 25 5.28 20.55 5.43
CA MET A 25 5.42 19.09 5.42
C MET A 25 5.88 18.58 6.80
N HIS A 26 5.86 17.26 6.99
CA HIS A 26 6.31 16.64 8.24
C HIS A 26 7.76 17.08 8.59
N PRO A 27 8.10 17.39 9.86
CA PRO A 27 9.41 17.92 10.27
C PRO A 27 10.61 17.03 9.91
N THR A 28 10.40 15.72 9.79
CA THR A 28 11.45 14.77 9.40
C THR A 28 11.62 14.63 7.87
N GLN A 29 10.82 15.37 7.08
CA GLN A 29 10.98 15.43 5.63
C GLN A 29 12.36 15.97 5.27
N LYS A 30 12.99 15.36 4.27
CA LYS A 30 14.25 15.85 3.72
C LYS A 30 13.98 17.10 2.88
N GLN A 31 14.75 18.16 3.11
CA GLN A 31 14.58 19.44 2.43
C GLN A 31 14.56 19.30 0.90
N ALA A 32 15.43 18.46 0.33
CA ALA A 32 15.45 18.17 -1.11
C ALA A 32 14.09 17.71 -1.68
N VAL A 33 13.28 16.99 -0.90
CA VAL A 33 11.92 16.57 -1.32
C VAL A 33 10.97 17.77 -1.34
N THR A 34 11.07 18.66 -0.35
CA THR A 34 10.31 19.92 -0.31
C THR A 34 10.69 20.83 -1.47
N ASP A 35 11.98 20.94 -1.77
CA ASP A 35 12.49 21.77 -2.86
C ASP A 35 12.01 21.24 -4.21
N ALA A 36 12.04 19.92 -4.42
CA ALA A 36 11.49 19.28 -5.62
C ALA A 36 9.99 19.55 -5.78
N LEU A 37 9.20 19.45 -4.71
CA LEU A 37 7.77 19.84 -4.73
C LEU A 37 7.59 21.29 -5.16
N LEU A 38 8.33 22.22 -4.55
CA LEU A 38 8.24 23.65 -4.86
C LEU A 38 8.62 23.96 -6.32
N ALA A 39 9.66 23.28 -6.83
CA ALA A 39 10.11 23.35 -8.21
C ALA A 39 9.10 22.73 -9.19
N GLY A 40 8.27 21.80 -8.74
CA GLY A 40 7.40 20.99 -9.62
C GLY A 40 8.14 19.83 -10.30
N ASP A 41 9.27 19.41 -9.72
CA ASP A 41 10.00 18.23 -10.15
C ASP A 41 9.32 16.97 -9.61
N ARG A 42 8.93 16.09 -10.54
CA ARG A 42 8.26 14.82 -10.25
C ARG A 42 9.22 13.63 -10.23
N THR A 43 10.50 13.87 -10.54
CA THR A 43 11.52 12.83 -10.61
C THR A 43 11.71 12.18 -9.23
N PRO A 44 11.61 10.84 -9.11
CA PRO A 44 11.89 10.16 -7.85
C PRO A 44 13.30 10.49 -7.34
N LEU A 45 13.38 10.90 -6.08
CA LEU A 45 14.64 11.22 -5.42
C LEU A 45 15.14 10.00 -4.64
N TRP A 46 16.45 9.75 -4.64
CA TRP A 46 17.02 8.55 -4.04
C TRP A 46 18.09 8.87 -3.00
N LYS A 47 18.09 8.13 -1.90
CA LYS A 47 19.20 8.11 -0.95
C LYS A 47 20.37 7.33 -1.55
N LYS A 48 21.59 7.57 -1.05
CA LYS A 48 22.77 6.74 -1.36
C LYS A 48 22.57 5.25 -1.08
N SER A 49 21.68 4.91 -0.14
CA SER A 49 21.33 3.53 0.20
C SER A 49 20.41 2.85 -0.83
N GLY A 50 19.98 3.56 -1.88
CA GLY A 50 19.01 3.05 -2.86
C GLY A 50 17.54 3.18 -2.43
N ALA A 51 17.26 3.75 -1.25
CA ALA A 51 15.89 3.99 -0.82
C ALA A 51 15.34 5.32 -1.37
N GLU A 52 14.13 5.29 -1.93
CA GLU A 52 13.44 6.50 -2.40
C GLU A 52 13.16 7.47 -1.24
N MET A 53 13.42 8.76 -1.46
CA MET A 53 13.03 9.85 -0.57
C MET A 53 11.63 10.32 -0.95
N LYS A 54 10.66 9.95 -0.12
CA LYS A 54 9.24 10.20 -0.36
C LYS A 54 8.77 11.43 0.43
N PRO A 55 7.81 12.21 -0.11
CA PRO A 55 6.98 13.11 0.68
C PRO A 55 6.44 12.44 1.94
N GLN A 56 6.61 13.14 3.06
CA GLN A 56 6.17 12.73 4.39
C GLN A 56 5.05 13.66 4.85
N PHE A 57 3.88 13.06 5.03
CA PHE A 57 2.67 13.73 5.51
C PHE A 57 2.54 13.51 7.01
N PHE A 58 1.98 14.50 7.71
CA PHE A 58 1.35 14.20 8.98
C PHE A 58 0.10 13.33 8.76
N PRO A 59 -0.33 12.53 9.75
CA PRO A 59 -1.53 11.69 9.60
C PRO A 59 -2.79 12.48 9.19
N ASP A 60 -3.02 13.66 9.78
CA ASP A 60 -4.14 14.55 9.48
C ASP A 60 -4.07 15.15 8.07
N GLN A 61 -2.87 15.36 7.53
CA GLN A 61 -2.72 15.85 6.15
C GLN A 61 -3.22 14.85 5.12
N LEU A 62 -3.20 13.54 5.40
CA LEU A 62 -3.80 12.56 4.49
C LEU A 62 -5.29 12.82 4.30
N GLU A 63 -6.01 13.14 5.38
CA GLU A 63 -7.42 13.49 5.32
C GLU A 63 -7.62 14.89 4.74
N ILE A 64 -6.96 15.90 5.32
CA ILE A 64 -7.21 17.32 4.99
C ILE A 64 -6.74 17.67 3.56
N TRP A 65 -5.62 17.10 3.12
CA TRP A 65 -5.04 17.45 1.81
C TRP A 65 -5.49 16.52 0.71
N LEU A 66 -5.67 15.23 1.00
CA LEU A 66 -5.91 14.20 -0.01
C LEU A 66 -7.31 13.60 0.06
N GLY A 67 -8.13 13.98 1.05
CA GLY A 67 -9.46 13.41 1.25
C GLY A 67 -9.43 11.96 1.71
N LEU A 68 -8.30 11.48 2.23
CA LEU A 68 -8.15 10.11 2.71
C LEU A 68 -8.64 10.00 4.15
N THR A 69 -9.94 9.84 4.31
CA THR A 69 -10.53 9.53 5.62
C THR A 69 -10.05 8.14 6.06
N PRO A 70 -9.41 8.00 7.24
CA PRO A 70 -8.99 6.71 7.74
C PRO A 70 -10.18 5.77 7.90
N ALA A 71 -10.10 4.58 7.31
CA ALA A 71 -11.07 3.53 7.58
C ALA A 71 -10.84 2.98 8.99
N THR A 72 -11.86 3.01 9.84
CA THR A 72 -11.81 2.45 11.20
C THR A 72 -12.08 0.94 11.21
N GLU A 73 -12.64 0.42 10.13
CA GLU A 73 -12.93 -1.00 9.94
C GLU A 73 -12.80 -1.39 8.46
N GLY A 74 -12.66 -2.68 8.21
CA GLY A 74 -12.64 -3.25 6.87
C GLY A 74 -13.17 -4.67 6.90
N HIS A 75 -13.83 -5.08 5.82
CA HIS A 75 -14.33 -6.45 5.64
C HIS A 75 -13.55 -7.13 4.53
N ALA A 76 -12.88 -8.24 4.87
CA ALA A 76 -12.31 -9.11 3.87
C ALA A 76 -13.43 -9.91 3.21
N VAL A 77 -13.51 -9.82 1.89
CA VAL A 77 -14.55 -10.42 1.05
C VAL A 77 -13.99 -11.46 0.08
N GLY A 78 -12.67 -11.45 -0.13
CA GLY A 78 -11.93 -12.39 -0.96
C GLY A 78 -10.43 -12.26 -0.72
N ILE A 79 -9.65 -13.23 -1.23
CA ILE A 79 -8.19 -13.24 -1.11
C ILE A 79 -7.58 -13.43 -2.49
N LEU A 80 -6.62 -12.58 -2.84
CA LEU A 80 -5.86 -12.69 -4.07
C LEU A 80 -4.47 -13.24 -3.78
N PHE A 81 -4.00 -14.15 -4.61
CA PHE A 81 -2.68 -14.75 -4.51
C PHE A 81 -1.83 -14.39 -5.74
N PRO A 82 -1.16 -13.24 -5.72
CA PRO A 82 -0.36 -12.78 -6.84
C PRO A 82 1.01 -13.46 -6.89
N GLU A 83 1.40 -13.87 -8.09
CA GLU A 83 2.77 -14.22 -8.46
C GLU A 83 3.32 -13.14 -9.40
N ILE A 84 4.47 -12.55 -9.05
CA ILE A 84 5.13 -11.57 -9.92
C ILE A 84 6.10 -12.31 -10.85
N ALA A 85 5.79 -12.33 -12.14
CA ALA A 85 6.62 -12.89 -13.19
C ALA A 85 6.86 -11.82 -14.27
N PRO A 86 8.03 -11.13 -14.26
CA PRO A 86 8.28 -9.97 -15.12
C PRO A 86 8.08 -10.22 -16.62
N GLU A 87 8.43 -11.43 -17.08
CA GLU A 87 8.35 -11.84 -18.49
C GLU A 87 7.02 -12.51 -18.86
N ALA A 88 6.12 -12.70 -17.90
CA ALA A 88 4.83 -13.32 -18.13
C ALA A 88 3.74 -12.29 -18.46
N GLU A 89 2.74 -12.72 -19.21
CA GLU A 89 1.52 -11.95 -19.42
C GLU A 89 0.64 -12.03 -18.16
N PRO A 90 0.11 -10.91 -17.65
CA PRO A 90 -0.78 -10.94 -16.49
C PRO A 90 -2.04 -11.74 -16.80
N ALA A 91 -2.45 -12.61 -15.89
CA ALA A 91 -3.66 -13.42 -16.05
C ALA A 91 -4.18 -13.95 -14.71
N LEU A 92 -5.47 -14.26 -14.65
CA LEU A 92 -6.00 -15.13 -13.62
C LEU A 92 -5.47 -16.55 -13.83
N THR A 93 -5.12 -17.24 -12.74
CA THR A 93 -4.63 -18.62 -12.80
C THR A 93 -5.58 -19.56 -12.07
N THR A 94 -5.62 -20.82 -12.51
CA THR A 94 -6.41 -21.87 -11.88
C THR A 94 -5.70 -22.54 -10.70
N ALA A 95 -4.56 -21.98 -10.27
CA ALA A 95 -3.79 -22.52 -9.16
C ALA A 95 -4.63 -22.45 -7.87
N ALA A 96 -4.87 -23.62 -7.28
CA ALA A 96 -5.62 -23.76 -6.03
C ALA A 96 -4.72 -23.49 -4.82
N ARG A 97 -4.17 -22.28 -4.72
CA ARG A 97 -3.45 -21.83 -3.53
C ARG A 97 -4.47 -21.48 -2.45
N GLY A 98 -4.29 -22.02 -1.25
CA GLY A 98 -5.05 -21.62 -0.07
C GLY A 98 -4.21 -20.75 0.87
N VAL A 99 -4.85 -20.27 1.93
CA VAL A 99 -4.16 -19.61 3.05
C VAL A 99 -3.40 -20.65 3.87
N THR A 100 -2.16 -20.34 4.22
CA THR A 100 -1.24 -21.19 5.00
C THR A 100 -0.60 -20.38 6.12
N ASP A 101 0.04 -21.04 7.08
CA ASP A 101 0.76 -20.35 8.16
C ASP A 101 1.86 -19.41 7.66
N ALA A 102 2.43 -19.69 6.48
CA ALA A 102 3.43 -18.83 5.84
C ALA A 102 2.88 -17.47 5.39
N ASP A 103 1.56 -17.29 5.39
CA ASP A 103 0.90 -16.02 5.07
C ASP A 103 0.78 -15.06 6.25
N PHE A 104 1.17 -15.48 7.45
CA PHE A 104 1.06 -14.70 8.67
C PHE A 104 2.43 -14.24 9.16
N PHE A 105 2.45 -13.04 9.74
CA PHE A 105 3.61 -12.61 10.52
C PHE A 105 3.72 -13.46 11.77
N SER A 106 4.94 -13.83 12.11
CA SER A 106 5.29 -14.51 13.36
C SER A 106 5.94 -13.51 14.30
N SER A 107 6.05 -13.83 15.59
CA SER A 107 6.81 -12.99 16.54
C SER A 107 8.28 -12.77 16.14
N ALA A 108 8.83 -13.63 15.27
CA ALA A 108 10.17 -13.47 14.72
C ALA A 108 10.25 -12.52 13.51
N THR A 109 9.13 -12.30 12.82
CA THR A 109 9.07 -11.47 11.59
C THR A 109 8.22 -10.21 11.75
N GLU A 110 7.53 -10.08 12.87
CA GLU A 110 6.67 -8.94 13.17
C GLU A 110 7.48 -7.79 13.77
N ASP A 111 7.72 -6.74 12.97
CA ASP A 111 8.31 -5.47 13.43
C ASP A 111 7.22 -4.61 14.07
N ARG A 112 6.72 -5.03 15.24
CA ARG A 112 5.79 -4.26 16.06
C ARG A 112 6.52 -3.58 17.21
N TYR A 113 6.16 -2.32 17.44
CA TYR A 113 6.51 -1.67 18.70
C TYR A 113 5.85 -2.43 19.85
N PRO A 114 6.58 -2.65 20.97
CA PRO A 114 5.98 -3.26 22.14
C PRO A 114 4.74 -2.48 22.56
N ASP A 115 3.74 -3.17 23.09
CA ASP A 115 2.50 -2.56 23.55
C ASP A 115 2.70 -1.82 24.89
N VAL A 116 3.51 -0.76 24.84
CA VAL A 116 3.86 0.07 26.00
C VAL A 116 2.61 0.68 26.65
N PHE A 117 1.54 0.86 25.87
CA PHE A 117 0.31 1.52 26.30
C PHE A 117 -0.86 0.57 26.58
N GLY A 118 -0.70 -0.74 26.35
CA GLY A 118 -1.77 -1.72 26.57
C GLY A 118 -2.97 -1.52 25.65
N LEU A 119 -2.74 -1.01 24.43
CA LEU A 119 -3.80 -0.66 23.46
C LEU A 119 -4.00 -1.74 22.40
N LEU A 120 -3.18 -2.79 22.37
CA LEU A 120 -3.38 -3.85 21.39
C LEU A 120 -4.64 -4.66 21.75
N PRO A 121 -5.47 -5.00 20.74
CA PRO A 121 -6.59 -5.90 20.96
C PRO A 121 -6.10 -7.28 21.39
N SER A 122 -6.95 -8.03 22.09
CA SER A 122 -6.69 -9.43 22.44
C SER A 122 -6.34 -10.24 21.18
N GLU A 123 -5.23 -10.97 21.25
CA GLU A 123 -4.77 -11.77 20.12
C GLU A 123 -5.84 -12.79 19.71
N THR A 124 -6.21 -12.75 18.43
CA THR A 124 -6.99 -13.83 17.82
C THR A 124 -6.01 -14.93 17.45
N SER A 125 -6.33 -16.19 17.77
CA SER A 125 -5.51 -17.32 17.36
C SER A 125 -5.33 -17.31 15.83
N THR A 126 -4.09 -17.48 15.36
CA THR A 126 -3.80 -17.63 13.93
C THR A 126 -4.64 -18.75 13.30
N GLU A 127 -4.89 -19.83 14.04
CA GLU A 127 -5.71 -20.95 13.58
C GLU A 127 -7.17 -20.53 13.30
N ASP A 128 -7.76 -19.72 14.18
CA ASP A 128 -9.10 -19.18 13.98
C ASP A 128 -9.16 -18.23 12.79
N LEU A 129 -8.10 -17.44 12.59
CA LEU A 129 -8.00 -16.51 11.46
C LEU A 129 -7.84 -17.26 10.13
N VAL A 130 -6.98 -18.29 10.07
CA VAL A 130 -6.86 -19.20 8.92
C VAL A 130 -8.21 -19.84 8.62
N SER A 131 -8.92 -20.37 9.63
CA SER A 131 -10.23 -21.00 9.46
C SER A 131 -11.29 -20.06 8.89
N ARG A 132 -11.21 -18.74 9.18
CA ARG A 132 -12.10 -17.73 8.62
C ARG A 132 -11.71 -17.35 7.20
N LEU A 133 -10.42 -17.05 6.98
CA LEU A 133 -9.91 -16.61 5.69
C LEU A 133 -10.03 -17.70 4.61
N THR A 134 -9.87 -18.97 4.99
CA THR A 134 -10.01 -20.10 4.07
C THR A 134 -11.42 -20.28 3.51
N ARG A 135 -12.45 -19.66 4.12
CA ARG A 135 -13.84 -19.70 3.65
C ARG A 135 -14.17 -18.60 2.65
N LEU A 136 -13.30 -17.60 2.52
CA LEU A 136 -13.49 -16.54 1.53
C LEU A 136 -13.20 -17.08 0.12
N PRO A 137 -13.81 -16.51 -0.93
CA PRO A 137 -13.37 -16.72 -2.31
C PRO A 137 -11.88 -16.39 -2.48
N HIS A 138 -11.14 -17.28 -3.14
CA HIS A 138 -9.73 -17.07 -3.45
C HIS A 138 -9.47 -17.10 -4.95
N GLN A 139 -8.55 -16.25 -5.41
CA GLN A 139 -8.14 -16.21 -6.80
C GLN A 139 -6.63 -16.03 -6.90
N SER A 140 -5.96 -16.97 -7.58
CA SER A 140 -4.54 -16.84 -7.92
C SER A 140 -4.38 -16.05 -9.22
N LEU A 141 -3.31 -15.26 -9.34
CA LEU A 141 -3.06 -14.46 -10.54
C LEU A 141 -1.57 -14.30 -10.77
N THR A 142 -1.17 -14.20 -12.03
CA THR A 142 0.16 -13.76 -12.43
C THR A 142 0.10 -12.29 -12.78
N MET A 143 1.08 -11.52 -12.33
CA MET A 143 1.25 -10.11 -12.69
C MET A 143 2.68 -9.84 -13.15
N ASN A 144 2.89 -8.69 -13.79
CA ASN A 144 4.20 -8.23 -14.22
C ASN A 144 4.40 -6.75 -13.87
N HIS A 145 5.36 -6.08 -14.53
CA HIS A 145 5.65 -4.66 -14.30
C HIS A 145 4.89 -3.70 -15.22
N ASP A 146 3.97 -4.21 -16.04
CA ASP A 146 3.03 -3.40 -16.83
C ASP A 146 1.82 -3.03 -15.95
N PRO A 147 1.67 -1.75 -15.56
CA PRO A 147 0.58 -1.33 -14.69
C PRO A 147 -0.79 -1.44 -15.37
N GLU A 148 -0.88 -1.23 -16.68
CA GLU A 148 -2.16 -1.27 -17.40
C GLU A 148 -2.67 -2.70 -17.50
N ALA A 149 -1.80 -3.61 -17.95
CA ALA A 149 -2.14 -5.04 -18.07
C ALA A 149 -2.45 -5.66 -16.69
N SER A 150 -1.65 -5.35 -15.66
CA SER A 150 -1.89 -5.85 -14.30
C SER A 150 -3.17 -5.28 -13.69
N THR A 151 -3.50 -4.02 -13.96
CA THR A 151 -4.77 -3.42 -13.51
C THR A 151 -5.98 -4.09 -14.16
N ALA A 152 -5.90 -4.41 -15.45
CA ALA A 152 -6.99 -5.10 -16.14
C ALA A 152 -7.30 -6.46 -15.49
N VAL A 153 -6.27 -7.24 -15.16
CA VAL A 153 -6.42 -8.54 -14.49
C VAL A 153 -6.93 -8.39 -13.06
N LEU A 154 -6.48 -7.38 -12.32
CA LEU A 154 -7.01 -7.10 -10.98
C LEU A 154 -8.51 -6.76 -11.02
N LEU A 155 -8.94 -5.95 -12.00
CA LEU A 155 -10.35 -5.65 -12.20
C LEU A 155 -11.16 -6.91 -12.56
N GLU A 156 -10.59 -7.81 -13.35
CA GLU A 156 -11.20 -9.13 -13.60
C GLU A 156 -11.30 -9.95 -12.32
N ALA A 157 -10.21 -10.05 -11.54
CA ALA A 157 -10.16 -10.79 -10.29
C ALA A 157 -11.23 -10.30 -9.30
N THR A 158 -11.45 -8.98 -9.20
CA THR A 158 -12.48 -8.42 -8.31
C THR A 158 -13.88 -8.92 -8.65
N ARG A 159 -14.19 -9.21 -9.91
CA ARG A 159 -15.50 -9.77 -10.30
C ARG A 159 -15.64 -11.26 -9.99
N SER A 160 -14.52 -11.96 -9.83
CA SER A 160 -14.48 -13.38 -9.48
C SER A 160 -14.56 -13.62 -7.97
N VAL A 161 -14.18 -12.62 -7.16
CA VAL A 161 -14.14 -12.74 -5.69
C VAL A 161 -15.18 -11.87 -4.96
N LEU A 162 -15.86 -10.94 -5.64
CA LEU A 162 -16.96 -10.11 -5.13
C LEU A 162 -18.29 -10.49 -5.80
#